data_AF-A0A2A6B4I6-F1
#
_entry.id   AF-A0A2A6B4I6-F1
#
_cell.length_a   1.000
_cell.length_b   1.000
_cell.length_c   1.000
_cell.angle_alpha   90.00
_cell.angle_beta   90.00
_cell.angle_gamma   90.00
#
_symmetry.space_group_name_H-M   'P 1'
#
loop_
_entity.id
_entity.type
_entity.pdbx_description
1 polymer ?
#
loop_
_entity_poly.entity_id
_entity_poly.type
_entity_poly.pdbx_seq_one_letter_code
_entity_poly.pdbx_strand_id
1 'polypeptide(L)'
;MARGPKHHLKRLTAPHHWMLDKLGGVFAPRPTSGPHKLRESLPLILFLRNRLKYALTYTEARKICKQRLIKVDGKVRTEMRFPAGFMDVISIEKTNETFRLLYDTKGRFVCHRITAQEGNYKLCKITKVSVGPKGVPFVNTHDGRTIRYPDPHVKIDDTIVLDVNTSKITDFVKFDAGNLAMITGGRNIGRVGSIVNRERHPGAFDIVHVKDTTGHTFATRVNNVFVIGKGAKPLVSLTAQKGIKLSITEERDKRIAAKKAQMGDKIGKALNGLLCVYKPADLSLNALKKNILKRICTQGETFRTEDLRVEELHQLETASSGVCVFGVNDGVDQLEELRSQQWANQWRIECVLGRETHKHEIKGKVTRKEAFDHVNKQKVKKLLTKVIGDYRRMSFELAEVEMQSSEAFQIASRGIPRPKLPGSQMVVGLKMLLFKLPYLAVSIDSIGETDAWLRCMVNEFGLALDTTASPVRLIRRSIGPFRAEHTVLERQLSLQNIVDNISLTSRLVKEYPYDRDVVIESGKDTSEEGFGRRKEEFDAMRPAWPRDYV
;
A
#
# COMPACT_ATOMS: atom_id res chain seq x y z
N MET A 1 -8.39 17.07 51.69
CA MET A 1 -9.08 17.75 52.79
C MET A 1 -10.19 18.65 52.24
N ALA A 2 -11.35 18.69 52.88
CA ALA A 2 -12.42 19.63 52.54
C ALA A 2 -12.15 20.97 53.21
N ARG A 3 -11.34 21.82 52.58
CA ARG A 3 -10.95 23.16 53.10
C ARG A 3 -11.14 24.27 52.06
N GLY A 4 -11.88 24.01 50.97
CA GLY A 4 -12.07 24.95 49.87
C GLY A 4 -12.11 24.29 48.48
N PRO A 5 -12.05 25.09 47.39
CA PRO A 5 -12.09 24.58 46.03
C PRO A 5 -10.87 23.68 45.75
N LYS A 6 -11.11 22.52 45.15
CA LYS A 6 -10.03 21.61 44.76
C LYS A 6 -9.32 22.16 43.52
N HIS A 7 -8.00 22.30 43.57
CA HIS A 7 -7.18 22.79 42.45
C HIS A 7 -6.64 21.68 41.52
N HIS A 8 -6.67 20.43 41.98
CA HIS A 8 -6.15 19.28 41.25
C HIS A 8 -7.27 18.41 40.71
N LEU A 9 -7.04 17.77 39.56
CA LEU A 9 -7.90 16.75 38.99
C LEU A 9 -7.06 15.48 38.77
N LYS A 10 -7.42 14.38 39.44
CA LYS A 10 -6.79 13.09 39.22
C LYS A 10 -7.15 12.58 37.83
N ARG A 11 -6.22 11.88 37.18
CA ARG A 11 -6.43 11.44 35.81
C ARG A 11 -7.56 10.42 35.68
N LEU A 12 -7.66 9.48 36.62
CA LEU A 12 -8.74 8.49 36.68
C LEU A 12 -10.13 9.11 36.81
N THR A 13 -10.24 10.30 37.40
CA THR A 13 -11.52 11.01 37.59
C THR A 13 -11.78 12.07 36.53
N ALA A 14 -10.93 12.16 35.50
CA ALA A 14 -11.12 13.06 34.39
C ALA A 14 -12.29 12.60 33.49
N PRO A 15 -12.95 13.51 32.76
CA PRO A 15 -13.97 13.13 31.80
C PRO A 15 -13.47 12.11 30.76
N HIS A 16 -14.19 11.00 30.61
CA HIS A 16 -13.79 9.90 29.72
C HIS A 16 -13.67 10.34 28.25
N HIS A 17 -14.48 11.30 27.82
CA HIS A 17 -14.47 11.82 26.45
C HIS A 17 -13.17 12.57 26.06
N TRP A 18 -12.29 12.89 27.03
CA TRP A 18 -10.96 13.43 26.74
C TRP A 18 -10.01 12.39 26.14
N MET A 19 -10.28 11.09 26.34
CA MET A 19 -9.41 9.99 25.90
C MET A 19 -7.98 10.13 26.45
N LEU A 20 -7.87 10.38 27.76
CA LEU A 20 -6.58 10.33 28.45
C LEU A 20 -6.22 8.89 28.76
N ASP A 21 -4.96 8.54 28.53
CA ASP A 21 -4.39 7.24 28.84
C ASP A 21 -4.20 7.07 30.36
N LYS A 22 -4.33 5.84 30.84
CA LYS A 22 -4.29 5.55 32.29
C LYS A 22 -2.89 5.77 32.90
N LEU A 23 -1.82 5.54 32.13
CA LEU A 23 -0.44 5.41 32.63
C LEU A 23 0.43 6.67 32.43
N GLY A 24 0.08 7.61 31.56
CA GLY A 24 0.89 8.80 31.24
C GLY A 24 0.89 9.91 32.30
N GLY A 25 0.65 9.56 33.57
CA GLY A 25 0.75 10.45 34.72
C GLY A 25 -0.46 10.43 35.66
N VAL A 26 -0.23 10.80 36.91
CA VAL A 26 -1.24 10.76 38.01
C VAL A 26 -2.36 11.80 37.85
N PHE A 27 -2.04 12.95 37.25
CA PHE A 27 -2.95 14.10 37.14
C PHE A 27 -3.40 14.36 35.69
N ALA A 28 -4.58 14.97 35.58
CA ALA A 28 -5.12 15.53 34.35
C ALA A 28 -5.15 17.06 34.45
N PRO A 29 -5.09 17.79 33.31
CA PRO A 29 -5.26 19.23 33.32
C PRO A 29 -6.66 19.58 33.81
N ARG A 30 -6.76 20.18 35.00
CA ARG A 30 -8.02 20.71 35.52
C ARG A 30 -8.38 21.98 34.75
N PRO A 31 -9.53 22.05 34.06
CA PRO A 31 -9.96 23.28 33.40
C PRO A 31 -10.14 24.40 34.43
N THR A 32 -9.78 25.62 34.05
CA THR A 32 -10.11 26.81 34.84
C THR A 32 -11.61 27.09 34.80
N SER A 33 -12.15 27.79 35.78
CA SER A 33 -13.51 28.32 35.69
C SER A 33 -13.60 29.26 34.50
N GLY A 34 -14.58 29.06 33.63
CA GLY A 34 -14.72 29.78 32.38
C GLY A 34 -16.09 29.56 31.73
N PRO A 35 -16.23 29.82 30.43
CA PRO A 35 -17.49 29.72 29.69
C PRO A 35 -18.24 28.39 29.85
N HIS A 36 -17.49 27.29 29.79
CA HIS A 36 -18.05 25.94 29.71
C HIS A 36 -17.76 25.12 30.97
N LYS A 37 -18.66 24.18 31.30
CA LYS A 37 -18.52 23.32 32.49
C LYS A 37 -17.34 22.37 32.34
N LEU A 38 -16.76 21.95 33.47
CA LEU A 38 -15.59 21.03 33.51
C LEU A 38 -15.84 19.71 32.77
N ARG A 39 -17.06 19.17 32.83
CA ARG A 39 -17.42 17.89 32.18
C ARG A 39 -17.93 18.05 30.74
N GLU A 40 -18.08 19.29 30.26
CA GLU A 40 -18.62 19.65 28.94
C GLU A 40 -17.64 20.58 28.20
N SER A 41 -16.33 20.45 28.47
CA SER A 41 -15.28 21.27 27.86
C SER A 41 -14.02 20.46 27.59
N LEU A 42 -13.19 20.98 26.69
CA LEU A 42 -11.87 20.51 26.33
C LEU A 42 -10.84 21.61 26.65
N PRO A 43 -9.95 21.41 27.63
CA PRO A 43 -8.83 22.31 27.87
C PRO A 43 -7.95 22.50 26.64
N LEU A 44 -7.48 23.73 26.39
CA LEU A 44 -6.61 24.05 25.25
C LEU A 44 -5.34 23.18 25.19
N ILE A 45 -4.78 22.79 26.32
CA ILE A 45 -3.66 21.85 26.37
C ILE A 45 -3.99 20.49 25.73
N LEU A 46 -5.20 19.97 25.93
CA LEU A 46 -5.61 18.69 25.34
C LEU A 46 -5.88 18.85 23.83
N PHE A 47 -6.40 20.01 23.43
CA PHE A 47 -6.54 20.36 22.03
C PHE A 47 -5.17 20.36 21.30
N LEU A 48 -4.18 21.07 21.83
CA LEU A 48 -2.85 21.17 21.21
C LEU A 48 -2.06 19.85 21.26
N ARG A 49 -2.02 19.20 22.42
CA ARG A 49 -1.14 18.04 22.67
C ARG A 49 -1.77 16.71 22.27
N ASN A 50 -3.04 16.49 22.63
CA ASN A 50 -3.66 15.17 22.45
C ASN A 50 -4.38 15.04 21.10
N ARG A 51 -4.99 16.12 20.58
CA ARG A 51 -5.72 16.12 19.32
C ARG A 51 -4.85 16.53 18.13
N LEU A 52 -4.28 17.74 18.13
CA LEU A 52 -3.49 18.26 17.00
C LEU A 52 -2.04 17.77 16.97
N LYS A 53 -1.49 17.33 18.11
CA LYS A 53 -0.09 16.88 18.24
C LYS A 53 0.96 17.96 17.94
N TYR A 54 0.61 19.24 18.07
CA TYR A 54 1.57 20.37 17.95
C TYR A 54 2.47 20.52 19.17
N ALA A 55 2.04 20.02 20.33
CA ALA A 55 2.85 19.88 21.51
C ALA A 55 2.99 18.40 21.86
N LEU A 56 4.17 17.99 22.31
CA LEU A 56 4.45 16.69 22.92
C LEU A 56 4.27 16.78 24.44
N THR A 57 4.75 17.87 25.05
CA THR A 57 4.79 18.04 26.51
C THR A 57 3.87 19.14 27.04
N TYR A 58 3.66 19.17 28.36
CA TYR A 58 2.87 20.21 29.03
C TYR A 58 3.54 21.60 28.91
N THR A 59 4.87 21.64 28.96
CA THR A 59 5.69 22.85 28.84
C THR A 59 5.63 23.45 27.44
N GLU A 60 5.61 22.63 26.39
CA GLU A 60 5.45 23.11 25.02
C GLU A 60 4.08 23.74 24.78
N ALA A 61 3.00 23.09 25.24
CA ALA A 61 1.66 23.66 25.15
C ALA A 61 1.58 25.02 25.86
N ARG A 62 2.24 25.16 27.02
CA ARG A 62 2.36 26.44 27.72
C ARG A 62 3.11 27.49 26.87
N LYS A 63 4.24 27.14 26.25
CA LYS A 63 5.01 28.05 25.39
C LYS A 63 4.15 28.55 24.23
N ILE A 64 3.43 27.66 23.54
CA ILE A 64 2.55 28.02 22.42
C ILE A 64 1.45 29.01 22.86
N CYS A 65 0.74 28.73 23.96
CA CYS A 65 -0.30 29.64 24.46
C CYS A 65 0.28 31.01 24.88
N LYS A 66 1.49 31.04 25.46
CA LYS A 66 2.13 32.29 25.91
C LYS A 66 2.62 33.17 24.77
N GLN A 67 2.87 32.61 23.59
CA GLN A 67 3.17 33.37 22.36
C GLN A 67 1.95 34.10 21.77
N ARG A 68 0.76 33.99 22.38
CA ARG A 68 -0.46 34.69 21.95
C ARG A 68 -0.98 34.30 20.56
N LEU A 69 -0.54 33.15 20.03
CA LEU A 69 -0.91 32.65 18.69
C LEU A 69 -2.31 32.03 18.60
N ILE A 70 -2.87 31.61 19.74
CA ILE A 70 -4.15 30.90 19.80
C ILE A 70 -5.25 31.88 20.18
N LYS A 71 -6.25 31.99 19.32
CA LYS A 71 -7.48 32.76 19.56
C LYS A 71 -8.65 31.80 19.74
N VAL A 72 -9.46 32.05 20.75
CA VAL A 72 -10.73 31.35 20.98
C VAL A 72 -11.84 32.39 20.93
N ASP A 73 -12.79 32.19 20.03
CA ASP A 73 -13.82 33.17 19.65
C ASP A 73 -13.23 34.57 19.40
N GLY A 74 -12.21 34.65 18.55
CA GLY A 74 -11.55 35.91 18.16
C GLY A 74 -10.65 36.54 19.25
N LYS A 75 -10.72 36.07 20.50
CA LYS A 75 -9.93 36.59 21.62
C LYS A 75 -8.71 35.71 21.90
N VAL A 76 -7.54 36.34 22.04
CA VAL A 76 -6.30 35.64 22.40
C VAL A 76 -6.42 34.99 23.79
N ARG A 77 -6.11 33.70 23.88
CA ARG A 77 -6.11 32.95 25.16
C ARG A 77 -4.71 32.44 25.50
N THR A 78 -4.16 32.95 26.60
CA THR A 78 -2.82 32.56 27.09
C THR A 78 -2.85 31.43 28.13
N GLU A 79 -4.00 31.16 28.73
CA GLU A 79 -4.18 30.09 29.71
C GLU A 79 -4.44 28.75 29.00
N MET A 80 -3.50 27.82 29.12
CA MET A 80 -3.61 26.49 28.49
C MET A 80 -4.74 25.62 29.06
N ARG A 81 -5.24 25.93 30.28
CA ARG A 81 -6.35 25.22 30.93
C ARG A 81 -7.71 25.87 30.64
N PHE A 82 -7.76 26.84 29.73
CA PHE A 82 -9.01 27.48 29.33
C PHE A 82 -10.01 26.42 28.81
N PRO A 83 -11.26 26.40 29.34
CA PRO A 83 -12.27 25.43 28.95
C PRO A 83 -12.93 25.84 27.63
N ALA A 84 -12.38 25.41 26.50
CA ALA A 84 -13.05 25.54 25.21
C ALA A 84 -14.13 24.46 25.10
N GLY A 85 -15.34 24.81 24.66
CA GLY A 85 -16.48 23.90 24.69
C GLY A 85 -17.19 23.77 23.35
N PHE A 86 -18.44 23.33 23.41
CA PHE A 86 -19.26 23.11 22.24
C PHE A 86 -19.47 24.42 21.45
N MET A 87 -19.32 24.36 20.12
CA MET A 87 -19.48 25.49 19.17
C MET A 87 -18.45 26.63 19.27
N ASP A 88 -17.48 26.54 20.16
CA ASP A 88 -16.36 27.50 20.18
C ASP A 88 -15.52 27.39 18.92
N VAL A 89 -15.08 28.54 18.41
CA VAL A 89 -14.17 28.64 17.27
C VAL A 89 -12.75 28.90 17.77
N ILE A 90 -11.82 28.02 17.41
CA ILE A 90 -10.40 28.13 17.75
C ILE A 90 -9.62 28.41 16.46
N SER A 91 -8.92 29.54 16.40
CA SER A 91 -8.07 29.90 15.26
C SER A 91 -6.59 29.98 15.66
N ILE A 92 -5.73 29.53 14.76
CA ILE A 92 -4.27 29.57 14.89
C ILE A 92 -3.72 30.38 13.71
N GLU A 93 -3.24 31.59 13.99
CA GLU A 93 -2.84 32.53 12.94
C GLU A 93 -1.64 32.04 12.14
N LYS A 94 -0.65 31.44 12.81
CA LYS A 94 0.59 31.02 12.15
C LYS A 94 0.39 29.89 11.15
N THR A 95 -0.61 29.02 11.36
CA THR A 95 -0.92 27.91 10.46
C THR A 95 -2.12 28.21 9.55
N ASN A 96 -2.77 29.37 9.71
CA ASN A 96 -4.01 29.74 9.01
C ASN A 96 -5.13 28.69 9.10
N GLU A 97 -5.15 27.91 10.19
CA GLU A 97 -6.19 26.91 10.43
C GLU A 97 -7.23 27.42 11.43
N THR A 98 -8.50 27.20 11.10
CA THR A 98 -9.65 27.46 11.98
C THR A 98 -10.38 26.16 12.29
N PHE A 99 -10.76 25.99 13.55
CA PHE A 99 -11.42 24.80 14.06
C PHE A 99 -12.69 25.18 14.78
N ARG A 100 -13.74 24.37 14.65
CA ARG A 100 -14.91 24.39 15.52
C ARG A 100 -14.96 23.13 16.36
N LEU A 101 -15.25 23.28 17.65
CA LEU A 101 -15.43 22.14 18.54
C LEU A 101 -16.86 21.59 18.43
N LEU A 102 -16.96 20.38 17.90
CA LEU A 102 -18.21 19.64 17.75
C LEU A 102 -18.14 18.30 18.49
N TYR A 103 -19.31 17.69 18.72
CA TYR A 103 -19.38 16.32 19.19
C TYR A 103 -19.39 15.33 18.03
N ASP A 104 -18.65 14.23 18.21
CA ASP A 104 -18.80 13.00 17.44
C ASP A 104 -20.01 12.20 17.92
N THR A 105 -20.51 11.27 17.09
CA THR A 105 -21.64 10.36 17.40
C THR A 105 -21.37 9.45 18.62
N LYS A 106 -20.09 9.32 19.00
CA LYS A 106 -19.60 8.63 20.20
C LYS A 106 -19.55 9.52 21.46
N GLY A 107 -19.90 10.80 21.36
CA GLY A 107 -19.90 11.75 22.47
C GLY A 107 -18.52 12.32 22.83
N ARG A 108 -17.64 12.47 21.85
CA ARG A 108 -16.27 12.99 22.03
C ARG A 108 -16.13 14.33 21.33
N PHE A 109 -15.33 15.24 21.88
CA PHE A 109 -14.96 16.45 21.16
C PHE A 109 -14.05 16.11 19.97
N VAL A 110 -14.48 16.56 18.78
CA VAL A 110 -13.74 16.53 17.53
C VAL A 110 -13.39 17.96 17.14
N CYS A 111 -12.13 18.15 16.75
CA CYS A 111 -11.63 19.40 16.21
C CYS A 111 -11.98 19.44 14.72
N HIS A 112 -13.16 19.96 14.39
CA HIS A 112 -13.62 20.04 13.01
C HIS A 112 -12.93 21.21 12.32
N ARG A 113 -12.16 20.94 11.26
CA ARG A 113 -11.55 22.00 10.43
C ARG A 113 -12.64 22.71 9.64
N ILE A 114 -12.65 24.04 9.70
CA ILE A 114 -13.62 24.88 9.00
C ILE A 114 -12.90 25.90 8.13
N THR A 115 -13.65 26.64 7.31
CA THR A 115 -13.10 27.78 6.55
C THR A 115 -12.98 29.01 7.45
N ALA A 116 -12.17 29.99 7.03
CA ALA A 116 -12.04 31.26 7.76
C ALA A 116 -13.37 32.04 7.81
N GLN A 117 -14.15 32.01 6.71
CA GLN A 117 -15.48 32.64 6.66
C GLN A 117 -16.44 32.05 7.69
N GLU A 118 -16.45 30.72 7.82
CA GLU A 118 -17.29 30.04 8.82
C GLU A 118 -16.83 30.34 10.25
N GLY A 119 -15.54 30.62 10.44
CA GLY A 119 -14.96 30.99 11.73
C GLY A 119 -15.37 32.37 12.26
N ASN A 120 -15.94 33.23 11.41
CA ASN A 120 -16.38 34.56 11.81
C ASN A 120 -17.68 34.55 12.62
N TYR A 121 -18.45 33.46 12.59
CA TYR A 121 -19.67 33.34 13.36
C TYR A 121 -19.70 32.05 14.18
N LYS A 122 -20.57 32.03 15.19
CA LYS A 122 -20.82 30.85 16.01
C LYS A 122 -22.28 30.79 16.43
N LEU A 123 -22.78 29.59 16.69
CA LEU A 123 -24.12 29.42 17.22
C LEU A 123 -24.08 29.39 18.75
N CYS A 124 -25.04 30.06 19.38
CA CYS A 124 -25.17 30.09 20.83
C CYS A 124 -26.62 29.81 21.24
N LYS A 125 -26.85 28.73 21.98
CA LYS A 125 -28.15 28.43 22.58
C LYS A 125 -28.43 29.38 23.75
N ILE A 126 -29.67 29.84 23.84
CA ILE A 126 -30.16 30.71 24.91
C ILE A 126 -30.64 29.87 26.08
N THR A 127 -30.12 30.22 27.26
CA THR A 127 -30.40 29.52 28.52
C THR A 127 -31.38 30.29 29.40
N LYS A 128 -31.35 31.63 29.35
CA LYS A 128 -32.20 32.50 30.15
C LYS A 128 -32.45 33.80 29.42
N VAL A 129 -33.67 34.30 29.53
CA VAL A 129 -34.06 35.66 29.13
C VAL A 129 -34.50 36.39 30.41
N SER A 130 -33.97 37.59 30.64
CA SER A 130 -34.33 38.39 31.81
C SER A 130 -34.18 39.88 31.54
N VAL A 131 -34.78 40.69 32.41
CA VAL A 131 -34.71 42.15 32.36
C VAL A 131 -33.77 42.63 33.46
N GLY A 132 -32.82 43.49 33.09
CA GLY A 132 -31.85 44.08 33.99
C GLY A 132 -32.31 45.41 34.58
N PRO A 133 -31.42 46.09 35.33
CA PRO A 133 -31.67 47.45 35.80
C PRO A 133 -32.05 48.37 34.64
N LYS A 134 -32.94 49.33 34.89
CA LYS A 134 -33.49 50.27 33.88
C LYS A 134 -34.32 49.61 32.77
N GLY A 135 -34.90 48.43 33.03
CA GLY A 135 -35.79 47.76 32.08
C GLY A 135 -35.09 47.19 30.85
N VAL A 136 -33.76 47.02 30.87
CA VAL A 136 -32.99 46.57 29.70
C VAL A 136 -33.11 45.04 29.55
N PRO A 137 -33.69 44.51 28.46
CA PRO A 137 -33.74 43.08 28.23
C PRO A 137 -32.36 42.53 27.87
N PHE A 138 -32.04 41.35 28.40
CA PHE A 138 -30.82 40.62 28.06
C PHE A 138 -31.05 39.10 28.01
N VAL A 139 -30.24 38.44 27.20
CA VAL A 139 -30.18 36.97 27.12
C VAL A 139 -28.86 36.44 27.62
N ASN A 140 -28.90 35.29 28.29
CA ASN A 140 -27.74 34.49 28.64
C ASN A 140 -27.64 33.31 27.69
N THR A 141 -26.42 33.07 27.24
CA THR A 141 -26.07 31.98 26.32
C THR A 141 -25.40 30.83 27.07
N HIS A 142 -25.36 29.65 26.45
CA HIS A 142 -24.75 28.45 27.03
C HIS A 142 -23.23 28.57 27.30
N ASP A 143 -22.52 29.45 26.60
CA ASP A 143 -21.10 29.78 26.83
C ASP A 143 -20.93 30.95 27.82
N GLY A 144 -21.99 31.32 28.54
CA GLY A 144 -21.93 32.31 29.61
C GLY A 144 -21.85 33.77 29.16
N ARG A 145 -22.09 34.09 27.88
CA ARG A 145 -22.19 35.48 27.43
C ARG A 145 -23.55 36.07 27.79
N THR A 146 -23.54 37.37 28.10
CA THR A 146 -24.75 38.18 28.27
C THR A 146 -24.85 39.17 27.12
N ILE A 147 -25.93 39.08 26.35
CA ILE A 147 -26.17 39.96 25.21
C ILE A 147 -27.38 40.83 25.55
N ARG A 148 -27.20 42.15 25.50
CA ARG A 148 -28.24 43.14 25.78
C ARG A 148 -29.00 43.47 24.51
N TYR A 149 -30.26 43.90 24.67
CA TYR A 149 -31.16 44.25 23.57
C TYR A 149 -31.31 43.14 22.51
N PRO A 150 -31.65 41.90 22.91
CA PRO A 150 -32.04 40.87 21.94
C PRO A 150 -33.36 41.24 21.26
N ASP A 151 -33.61 40.65 20.08
CA ASP A 151 -34.92 40.76 19.43
C ASP A 151 -36.01 40.19 20.36
N PRO A 152 -37.16 40.89 20.52
CA PRO A 152 -38.25 40.46 21.41
C PRO A 152 -38.81 39.07 21.11
N HIS A 153 -38.68 38.60 19.86
CA HIS A 153 -39.17 37.28 19.50
C HIS A 153 -38.33 36.19 20.14
N VAL A 154 -37.05 36.42 20.43
CA VAL A 154 -36.08 35.42 20.91
C VAL A 154 -36.47 34.86 22.28
N LYS A 155 -36.60 33.52 22.37
CA LYS A 155 -37.05 32.81 23.58
C LYS A 155 -35.96 31.88 24.14
N ILE A 156 -36.24 31.31 25.31
CA ILE A 156 -35.41 30.26 25.92
C ILE A 156 -35.37 29.05 24.98
N ASP A 157 -34.22 28.36 24.95
CA ASP A 157 -33.89 27.22 24.08
C ASP A 157 -33.71 27.52 22.58
N ASP A 158 -34.04 28.72 22.11
CA ASP A 158 -33.68 29.20 20.77
C ASP A 158 -32.15 29.30 20.63
N THR A 159 -31.68 29.27 19.39
CA THR A 159 -30.26 29.41 19.08
C THR A 159 -30.02 30.66 18.25
N ILE A 160 -29.11 31.52 18.71
CA ILE A 160 -28.69 32.73 17.99
C ILE A 160 -27.42 32.46 17.19
N VAL A 161 -27.31 33.12 16.04
CA VAL A 161 -26.09 33.26 15.26
C VAL A 161 -25.38 34.51 15.75
N LEU A 162 -24.20 34.32 16.31
CA LEU A 162 -23.38 35.39 16.88
C LEU A 162 -22.18 35.64 15.96
N ASP A 163 -21.98 36.89 15.56
CA ASP A 163 -20.71 37.30 14.96
C ASP A 163 -19.63 37.37 16.05
N VAL A 164 -18.55 36.62 15.85
CA VAL A 164 -17.46 36.46 16.81
C VAL A 164 -16.70 37.78 17.00
N ASN A 165 -16.57 38.59 15.95
CA ASN A 165 -15.79 39.83 15.97
C ASN A 165 -16.54 40.94 16.70
N THR A 166 -17.81 41.16 16.33
CA THR A 166 -18.63 42.22 16.94
C THR A 166 -19.35 41.79 18.21
N SER A 167 -19.48 40.48 18.46
CA SER A 167 -20.29 39.90 19.54
C SER A 167 -21.76 40.36 19.51
N LYS A 168 -22.29 40.69 18.32
CA LYS A 168 -23.71 41.01 18.09
C LYS A 168 -24.44 39.83 17.44
N ILE A 169 -25.75 39.78 17.65
CA ILE A 169 -26.64 38.78 17.05
C ILE A 169 -26.88 39.16 15.59
N THR A 170 -26.72 38.22 14.66
CA THR A 170 -27.00 38.42 13.23
C THR A 170 -28.34 37.81 12.82
N ASP A 171 -28.63 36.60 13.28
CA ASP A 171 -29.86 35.85 13.00
C ASP A 171 -30.17 34.94 14.19
N PHE A 172 -31.36 34.36 14.25
CA PHE A 172 -31.72 33.36 15.25
C PHE A 172 -32.58 32.24 14.64
N VAL A 173 -32.60 31.10 15.31
CA VAL A 173 -33.36 29.91 14.95
C VAL A 173 -34.23 29.51 16.12
N LYS A 174 -35.52 29.30 15.83
CA LYS A 174 -36.52 28.87 16.80
C LYS A 174 -36.37 27.42 17.21
N PHE A 175 -36.62 27.15 18.48
CA PHE A 175 -36.79 25.80 19.00
C PHE A 175 -38.21 25.27 18.73
N ASP A 176 -38.47 24.97 17.45
CA ASP A 176 -39.74 24.44 16.96
C ASP A 176 -39.55 23.11 16.21
N ALA A 177 -40.66 22.39 16.02
CA ALA A 177 -40.68 21.16 15.24
C ALA A 177 -40.25 21.42 13.78
N GLY A 178 -39.56 20.45 13.18
CA GLY A 178 -39.02 20.52 11.82
C GLY A 178 -37.60 21.08 11.73
N ASN A 179 -37.10 21.79 12.76
CA ASN A 179 -35.73 22.31 12.76
C ASN A 179 -34.69 21.24 13.14
N LEU A 180 -33.49 21.38 12.58
CA LEU A 180 -32.38 20.47 12.81
C LEU A 180 -31.70 20.76 14.15
N ALA A 181 -31.48 19.72 14.96
CA ALA A 181 -30.83 19.84 16.26
C ALA A 181 -29.74 18.79 16.46
N MET A 182 -28.69 19.19 17.19
CA MET A 182 -27.64 18.32 17.69
C MET A 182 -27.82 18.07 19.18
N ILE A 183 -27.58 16.85 19.63
CA ILE A 183 -27.60 16.51 21.05
C ILE A 183 -26.25 16.78 21.68
N THR A 184 -26.25 17.51 22.80
CA THR A 184 -25.04 17.94 23.53
C THR A 184 -24.77 17.14 24.81
N GLY A 185 -25.72 16.31 25.26
CA GLY A 185 -25.60 15.56 26.52
C GLY A 185 -26.37 14.24 26.55
N GLY A 186 -26.08 13.41 27.55
CA GLY A 186 -26.71 12.10 27.73
C GLY A 186 -26.18 11.01 26.77
N ARG A 187 -26.94 9.92 26.59
CA ARG A 187 -26.51 8.75 25.79
C ARG A 187 -26.52 9.00 24.28
N ASN A 188 -27.34 9.95 23.82
CA ASN A 188 -27.54 10.30 22.40
C ASN A 188 -26.65 11.47 21.95
N ILE A 189 -25.66 11.88 22.76
CA ILE A 189 -24.73 12.97 22.46
C ILE A 189 -24.06 12.82 21.07
N GLY A 190 -23.96 13.94 20.35
CA GLY A 190 -23.37 14.03 19.00
C GLY A 190 -24.25 13.51 17.86
N ARG A 191 -25.46 13.01 18.16
CA ARG A 191 -26.46 12.70 17.12
C ARG A 191 -27.11 13.98 16.61
N VAL A 192 -27.50 13.97 15.33
CA VAL A 192 -28.13 15.09 14.64
C VAL A 192 -29.38 14.63 13.92
N GLY A 193 -30.50 15.27 14.20
CA GLY A 193 -31.78 14.97 13.57
C GLY A 193 -32.77 16.13 13.64
N SER A 194 -33.90 16.00 12.96
CA SER A 194 -34.98 16.99 13.02
C SER A 194 -35.85 16.77 14.25
N ILE A 195 -36.27 17.86 14.88
CA ILE A 195 -37.20 17.83 16.02
C ILE A 195 -38.57 17.42 15.50
N VAL A 196 -39.15 16.34 16.02
CA VAL A 196 -40.48 15.85 15.62
C VAL A 196 -41.53 16.41 16.56
N ASN A 197 -41.38 16.14 17.86
CA ASN A 197 -42.35 16.53 18.87
C ASN A 197 -41.66 16.89 20.20
N ARG A 198 -42.27 17.79 20.95
CA ARG A 198 -41.86 18.17 22.31
C ARG A 198 -42.99 17.81 23.28
N GLU A 199 -42.74 16.84 24.14
CA GLU A 199 -43.60 16.48 25.25
C GLU A 199 -43.31 17.38 26.45
N ARG A 200 -44.34 18.10 26.89
CA ARG A 200 -44.25 18.98 28.05
C ARG A 200 -44.69 18.25 29.30
N HIS A 201 -43.86 18.31 30.34
CA HIS A 201 -44.17 17.75 31.64
C HIS A 201 -44.04 18.84 32.71
N PRO A 202 -45.13 19.55 33.05
CA PRO A 202 -45.11 20.58 34.08
C PRO A 202 -44.54 20.04 35.40
N GLY A 203 -43.51 20.71 35.93
CA GLY A 203 -42.82 20.28 37.15
C GLY A 203 -41.75 19.19 36.96
N ALA A 204 -41.60 18.64 35.75
CA ALA A 204 -40.56 17.67 35.41
C ALA A 204 -39.74 18.13 34.19
N PHE A 205 -38.89 17.25 33.66
CA PHE A 205 -38.09 17.54 32.49
C PHE A 205 -38.87 17.27 31.21
N ASP A 206 -39.07 18.29 30.39
CA ASP A 206 -39.60 18.15 29.04
C ASP A 206 -38.73 17.22 28.18
N ILE A 207 -39.40 16.38 27.38
CA ILE A 207 -38.79 15.38 26.50
C ILE A 207 -38.99 15.80 25.05
N VAL A 208 -37.95 15.62 24.24
CA VAL A 208 -37.94 15.98 22.82
C VAL A 208 -37.64 14.73 22.02
N HIS A 209 -38.53 14.42 21.09
CA HIS A 209 -38.37 13.35 20.10
C HIS A 209 -37.69 13.91 18.86
N VAL A 210 -36.60 13.26 18.46
CA VAL A 210 -35.75 13.65 17.33
C VAL A 210 -35.66 12.49 16.35
N LYS A 211 -35.69 12.79 15.06
CA LYS A 211 -35.57 11.81 13.96
C LYS A 211 -34.30 12.10 13.15
N ASP A 212 -33.42 11.10 13.06
CA ASP A 212 -32.23 11.17 12.21
C ASP A 212 -32.60 11.10 10.72
N THR A 213 -31.68 11.47 9.84
CA THR A 213 -31.86 11.41 8.38
C THR A 213 -32.08 9.99 7.85
N THR A 214 -31.58 8.96 8.54
CA THR A 214 -31.83 7.54 8.22
C THR A 214 -33.18 7.02 8.72
N GLY A 215 -33.95 7.86 9.43
CA GLY A 215 -35.28 7.52 9.94
C GLY A 215 -35.30 7.00 11.37
N HIS A 216 -34.15 6.77 12.02
CA HIS A 216 -34.12 6.37 13.43
C HIS A 216 -34.63 7.48 14.34
N THR A 217 -35.55 7.14 15.23
CA THR A 217 -36.09 8.07 16.24
C THR A 217 -35.45 7.82 17.61
N PHE A 218 -35.26 8.88 18.38
CA PHE A 218 -34.79 8.81 19.76
C PHE A 218 -35.23 10.04 20.54
N ALA A 219 -35.24 9.91 21.87
CA ALA A 219 -35.68 10.97 22.78
C ALA A 219 -34.54 11.50 23.65
N THR A 220 -34.60 12.79 24.00
CA THR A 220 -33.69 13.42 24.98
C THR A 220 -34.41 14.53 25.75
N ARG A 221 -33.83 14.98 26.87
CA ARG A 221 -34.33 16.16 27.61
C ARG A 221 -34.05 17.44 26.83
N VAL A 222 -34.94 18.44 26.92
CA VAL A 222 -34.79 19.75 26.26
C VAL A 222 -33.42 20.40 26.49
N ASN A 223 -32.88 20.30 27.71
CA ASN A 223 -31.57 20.88 28.05
C ASN A 223 -30.42 20.35 27.19
N ASN A 224 -30.51 19.09 26.72
CA ASN A 224 -29.48 18.46 25.90
C ASN A 224 -29.64 18.76 24.41
N VAL A 225 -30.76 19.36 23.99
CA VAL A 225 -31.03 19.67 22.57
C VAL A 225 -30.47 21.05 22.23
N PHE A 226 -29.74 21.13 21.12
CA PHE A 226 -29.18 22.38 20.59
C PHE A 226 -29.57 22.52 19.13
N VAL A 227 -30.30 23.58 18.78
CA VAL A 227 -30.76 23.81 17.41
C VAL A 227 -29.60 24.31 16.55
N ILE A 228 -29.37 23.68 15.41
CA ILE A 228 -28.24 23.99 14.53
C ILE A 228 -28.67 24.45 13.13
N GLY A 229 -29.95 24.37 12.79
CA GLY A 229 -30.42 24.65 11.42
C GLY A 229 -31.90 24.97 11.32
N LYS A 230 -32.27 25.73 10.29
CA LYS A 230 -33.66 25.99 9.87
C LYS A 230 -34.08 24.86 8.93
N GLY A 231 -35.14 24.12 9.26
CA GLY A 231 -35.54 22.92 8.53
C GLY A 231 -34.43 21.85 8.51
N ALA A 232 -34.20 21.22 7.36
CA ALA A 232 -33.17 20.19 7.19
C ALA A 232 -31.75 20.74 6.96
N LYS A 233 -31.59 22.05 6.73
CA LYS A 233 -30.29 22.66 6.37
C LYS A 233 -29.55 23.10 7.64
N PRO A 234 -28.36 22.54 7.95
CA PRO A 234 -27.55 23.03 9.05
C PRO A 234 -26.97 24.41 8.72
N LEU A 235 -26.89 25.28 9.71
CA LEU A 235 -26.18 26.57 9.61
C LEU A 235 -24.67 26.43 9.74
N VAL A 236 -24.18 25.25 10.16
CA VAL A 236 -22.77 24.97 10.39
C VAL A 236 -22.34 23.70 9.68
N SER A 237 -21.07 23.63 9.29
CA SER A 237 -20.47 22.40 8.78
C SER A 237 -20.47 21.31 9.87
N LEU A 238 -20.86 20.10 9.47
CA LEU A 238 -20.91 18.93 10.33
C LEU A 238 -19.73 18.00 10.06
N THR A 239 -19.42 17.16 11.05
CA THR A 239 -18.38 16.12 10.92
C THR A 239 -18.72 15.12 9.80
N ALA A 240 -17.74 14.32 9.38
CA ALA A 240 -17.88 13.37 8.26
C ALA A 240 -19.07 12.40 8.38
N GLN A 241 -19.51 12.08 9.60
CA GLN A 241 -20.66 11.19 9.84
C GLN A 241 -22.01 11.92 9.85
N LYS A 242 -22.03 13.26 9.72
CA LYS A 242 -23.23 14.12 9.77
C LYS A 242 -24.12 13.87 11.00
N GLY A 243 -23.55 13.37 12.09
CA GLY A 243 -24.29 13.04 13.31
C GLY A 243 -25.11 11.74 13.25
N ILE A 244 -24.91 10.88 12.25
CA ILE A 244 -25.60 9.59 12.14
C ILE A 244 -24.84 8.54 12.94
N LYS A 245 -25.46 8.00 13.99
CA LYS A 245 -24.87 6.95 14.82
C LYS A 245 -25.23 5.58 14.26
N LEU A 246 -24.22 4.90 13.69
CA LEU A 246 -24.33 3.54 13.17
C LEU A 246 -24.53 2.51 14.30
N SER A 247 -25.06 1.35 13.93
CA SER A 247 -25.14 0.21 14.83
C SER A 247 -23.75 -0.38 15.14
N ILE A 248 -23.63 -1.16 16.22
CA ILE A 248 -22.34 -1.74 16.64
C ILE A 248 -21.79 -2.69 15.57
N THR A 249 -22.67 -3.43 14.89
CA THR A 249 -22.35 -4.33 13.78
C THR A 249 -21.86 -3.57 12.55
N GLU A 250 -22.59 -2.52 12.13
CA GLU A 250 -22.17 -1.66 11.02
C GLU A 250 -20.82 -0.98 11.28
N GLU A 251 -20.57 -0.49 12.49
CA GLU A 251 -19.27 0.08 12.85
C GLU A 251 -18.15 -0.96 12.79
N ARG A 252 -18.42 -2.20 13.23
CA ARG A 252 -17.47 -3.31 13.17
C ARG A 252 -17.13 -3.63 11.71
N ASP A 253 -18.13 -3.79 10.87
CA ASP A 253 -17.95 -4.18 9.46
C ASP A 253 -17.20 -3.08 8.70
N LYS A 254 -17.57 -1.81 8.92
CA LYS A 254 -16.85 -0.66 8.38
C LYS A 254 -15.38 -0.62 8.81
N ARG A 255 -15.09 -0.97 10.07
CA ARG A 255 -13.71 -1.02 10.59
C ARG A 255 -12.91 -2.18 9.98
N ILE A 256 -13.53 -3.35 9.82
CA ILE A 256 -12.89 -4.51 9.19
C ILE A 256 -12.62 -4.22 7.72
N ALA A 257 -13.58 -3.67 6.99
CA ALA A 257 -13.42 -3.27 5.59
C ALA A 257 -12.27 -2.25 5.41
N ALA A 258 -12.20 -1.22 6.26
CA ALA A 258 -11.12 -0.24 6.22
C ALA A 258 -9.75 -0.87 6.53
N LYS A 259 -9.67 -1.78 7.50
CA LYS A 259 -8.42 -2.50 7.82
C LYS A 259 -8.02 -3.44 6.68
N LYS A 260 -8.98 -4.11 6.05
CA LYS A 260 -8.79 -4.99 4.90
C LYS A 260 -8.25 -4.21 3.70
N ALA A 261 -8.82 -3.05 3.39
CA ALA A 261 -8.32 -2.16 2.36
C ALA A 261 -6.88 -1.70 2.63
N GLN A 262 -6.59 -1.23 3.86
CA GLN A 262 -5.24 -0.79 4.22
C GLN A 262 -4.19 -1.91 4.17
N MET A 263 -4.57 -3.14 4.51
CA MET A 263 -3.70 -4.31 4.42
C MET A 263 -3.50 -4.75 2.97
N GLY A 264 -4.57 -4.71 2.17
CA GLY A 264 -4.52 -4.92 0.72
C GLY A 264 -3.53 -3.97 0.05
N ASP A 265 -3.57 -2.68 0.36
CA ASP A 265 -2.64 -1.69 -0.22
C ASP A 265 -1.17 -1.99 0.12
N LYS A 266 -0.89 -2.46 1.35
CA LYS A 266 0.48 -2.79 1.77
C LYS A 266 1.01 -4.04 1.07
N ILE A 267 0.20 -5.09 1.01
CA ILE A 267 0.58 -6.34 0.33
C ILE A 267 0.65 -6.10 -1.18
N GLY A 268 -0.25 -5.28 -1.74
CA GLY A 268 -0.25 -4.91 -3.15
C GLY A 268 1.06 -4.26 -3.54
N LYS A 269 1.51 -3.26 -2.79
CA LYS A 269 2.83 -2.64 -3.00
C LYS A 269 4.00 -3.63 -2.90
N ALA A 270 3.91 -4.63 -2.03
CA ALA A 270 4.96 -5.64 -1.87
C ALA A 270 4.97 -6.70 -2.99
N LEU A 271 3.85 -6.85 -3.71
CA LEU A 271 3.72 -7.74 -4.86
C LEU A 271 4.14 -7.09 -6.19
N ASN A 272 4.55 -5.82 -6.17
CA ASN A 272 4.96 -5.11 -7.38
C ASN A 272 6.44 -5.36 -7.65
N GLY A 273 6.75 -6.12 -8.71
CA GLY A 273 8.13 -6.38 -9.13
C GLY A 273 8.32 -7.69 -9.88
N LEU A 274 9.56 -8.17 -9.93
CA LEU A 274 9.93 -9.37 -10.67
C LEU A 274 9.96 -10.59 -9.76
N LEU A 275 9.34 -11.68 -10.16
CA LEU A 275 9.31 -12.96 -9.46
C LEU A 275 10.11 -13.99 -10.24
N CYS A 276 11.09 -14.62 -9.59
CA CYS A 276 11.91 -15.67 -10.16
C CYS A 276 11.42 -17.05 -9.70
N VAL A 277 10.96 -17.88 -10.64
CA VAL A 277 10.36 -19.19 -10.37
C VAL A 277 11.05 -20.26 -11.21
N TYR A 278 11.28 -21.43 -10.63
CA TYR A 278 11.75 -22.59 -11.38
C TYR A 278 10.57 -23.32 -12.00
N LYS A 279 10.58 -23.43 -13.33
CA LYS A 279 9.57 -24.18 -14.06
C LYS A 279 10.02 -25.64 -14.25
N PRO A 280 9.28 -26.64 -13.73
CA PRO A 280 9.56 -28.03 -14.02
C PRO A 280 9.22 -28.39 -15.48
N ALA A 281 9.84 -29.46 -15.99
CA ALA A 281 9.44 -30.04 -17.27
C ALA A 281 7.98 -30.51 -17.18
N ASP A 282 7.27 -30.48 -18.30
CA ASP A 282 5.86 -30.91 -18.47
C ASP A 282 4.79 -29.96 -17.90
N LEU A 283 5.20 -28.84 -17.29
CA LEU A 283 4.29 -27.76 -16.90
C LEU A 283 4.30 -26.65 -17.95
N SER A 284 3.14 -26.15 -18.38
CA SER A 284 3.09 -24.98 -19.25
C SER A 284 3.25 -23.68 -18.46
N LEU A 285 3.80 -22.63 -19.09
CA LEU A 285 3.92 -21.32 -18.44
C LEU A 285 2.56 -20.76 -18.02
N ASN A 286 1.51 -20.97 -18.84
CA ASN A 286 0.15 -20.57 -18.50
C ASN A 286 -0.40 -21.30 -17.27
N ALA A 287 -0.07 -22.58 -17.08
CA ALA A 287 -0.43 -23.31 -15.87
C ALA A 287 0.33 -22.76 -14.65
N LEU A 288 1.62 -22.45 -14.79
CA LEU A 288 2.43 -21.87 -13.72
C LEU A 288 1.91 -20.48 -13.30
N LYS A 289 1.55 -19.61 -14.25
CA LYS A 289 0.90 -18.32 -13.97
C LYS A 289 -0.39 -18.49 -13.18
N LYS A 290 -1.25 -19.42 -13.59
CA LYS A 290 -2.50 -19.73 -12.86
C LYS A 290 -2.21 -20.22 -11.43
N ASN A 291 -1.16 -21.02 -11.24
CA ASN A 291 -0.75 -21.49 -9.91
C ASN A 291 -0.26 -20.32 -9.03
N ILE A 292 0.54 -19.40 -9.58
CA ILE A 292 1.00 -18.19 -8.87
C ILE A 292 -0.21 -17.34 -8.44
N LEU A 293 -1.10 -17.00 -9.38
CA LEU A 293 -2.31 -16.22 -9.11
C LEU A 293 -3.20 -16.88 -8.06
N LYS A 294 -3.44 -18.19 -8.19
CA LYS A 294 -4.26 -18.95 -7.23
C LYS A 294 -3.65 -18.88 -5.82
N ARG A 295 -2.33 -19.02 -5.68
CA ARG A 295 -1.65 -18.97 -4.37
C ARG A 295 -1.73 -17.58 -3.74
N ILE A 296 -1.55 -16.53 -4.54
CA ILE A 296 -1.67 -15.14 -4.07
C ILE A 296 -3.11 -14.85 -3.60
N CYS A 297 -4.14 -15.22 -4.38
CA CYS A 297 -5.53 -14.95 -4.00
C CYS A 297 -6.03 -15.81 -2.83
N THR A 298 -5.55 -17.06 -2.69
CA THR A 298 -5.97 -17.93 -1.59
C THR A 298 -5.42 -17.47 -0.24
N GLN A 299 -4.20 -16.93 -0.21
CA GLN A 299 -3.53 -16.48 1.02
C GLN A 299 -3.72 -14.98 1.28
N GLY A 300 -3.86 -14.19 0.22
CA GLY A 300 -4.22 -12.78 0.26
C GLY A 300 -5.72 -12.63 0.06
N GLU A 301 -6.52 -12.80 1.13
CA GLU A 301 -7.99 -12.66 1.12
C GLU A 301 -8.51 -11.33 0.56
N THR A 302 -7.61 -10.38 0.30
CA THR A 302 -7.84 -9.05 -0.27
C THR A 302 -7.84 -9.00 -1.79
N PHE A 303 -7.19 -9.93 -2.50
CA PHE A 303 -6.97 -9.81 -3.95
C PHE A 303 -7.92 -10.71 -4.74
N ARG A 304 -8.49 -10.15 -5.81
CA ARG A 304 -9.12 -10.94 -6.87
C ARG A 304 -8.12 -11.20 -7.98
N THR A 305 -8.39 -12.22 -8.79
CA THR A 305 -7.55 -12.53 -9.96
C THR A 305 -7.49 -11.40 -10.98
N GLU A 306 -8.52 -10.54 -11.02
CA GLU A 306 -8.61 -9.37 -11.91
C GLU A 306 -7.68 -8.23 -11.46
N ASP A 307 -7.33 -8.18 -10.18
CA ASP A 307 -6.50 -7.11 -9.60
C ASP A 307 -4.99 -7.34 -9.82
N LEU A 308 -4.61 -8.48 -10.41
CA LEU A 308 -3.22 -8.94 -10.52
C LEU A 308 -2.82 -9.16 -11.97
N ARG A 309 -1.76 -8.48 -12.43
CA ARG A 309 -1.13 -8.73 -13.73
C ARG A 309 0.09 -9.62 -13.54
N VAL A 310 0.19 -10.72 -14.29
CA VAL A 310 1.36 -11.61 -14.27
C VAL A 310 1.76 -11.99 -15.69
N GLU A 311 2.95 -11.58 -16.10
CA GLU A 311 3.51 -11.83 -17.43
C GLU A 311 4.94 -12.37 -17.32
N GLU A 312 5.39 -13.17 -18.28
CA GLU A 312 6.72 -13.77 -18.32
C GLU A 312 7.70 -12.93 -19.15
N LEU A 313 8.97 -12.93 -18.74
CA LEU A 313 10.02 -12.24 -19.50
C LEU A 313 10.33 -12.95 -20.83
N HIS A 314 10.58 -14.26 -20.78
CA HIS A 314 10.90 -15.09 -21.94
C HIS A 314 9.98 -16.31 -21.97
N GLN A 315 9.52 -16.66 -23.17
CA GLN A 315 8.79 -17.91 -23.37
C GLN A 315 9.70 -19.12 -23.11
N LEU A 316 9.08 -20.24 -22.73
CA LEU A 316 9.75 -21.51 -22.48
C LEU A 316 8.77 -22.64 -22.78
N GLU A 317 9.10 -23.50 -23.75
CA GLU A 317 8.25 -24.62 -24.18
C GLU A 317 7.94 -25.60 -23.02
N THR A 318 6.78 -26.25 -23.04
CA THR A 318 6.33 -27.18 -21.98
C THR A 318 7.35 -28.30 -21.67
N ALA A 319 8.08 -28.78 -22.69
CA ALA A 319 9.08 -29.83 -22.52
C ALA A 319 10.39 -29.33 -21.87
N SER A 320 10.62 -28.01 -21.86
CA SER A 320 11.82 -27.38 -21.32
C SER A 320 11.62 -26.91 -19.89
N SER A 321 12.71 -27.01 -19.11
CA SER A 321 12.72 -26.68 -17.68
C SER A 321 13.77 -25.62 -17.37
N GLY A 322 13.63 -24.95 -16.23
CA GLY A 322 14.65 -24.01 -15.78
C GLY A 322 14.11 -22.76 -15.10
N VAL A 323 15.00 -21.79 -14.96
CA VAL A 323 14.70 -20.46 -14.40
C VAL A 323 13.69 -19.74 -15.29
N CYS A 324 12.65 -19.15 -14.71
CA CYS A 324 11.69 -18.27 -15.36
C CYS A 324 11.50 -17.00 -14.53
N VAL A 325 11.39 -15.86 -15.20
CA VAL A 325 11.13 -14.57 -14.55
C VAL A 325 9.73 -14.10 -14.96
N PHE A 326 8.93 -13.70 -13.98
CA PHE A 326 7.60 -13.16 -14.16
C PHE A 326 7.55 -11.73 -13.62
N GLY A 327 6.99 -10.79 -14.37
CA GLY A 327 6.58 -9.49 -13.85
C GLY A 327 5.24 -9.64 -13.13
N VAL A 328 5.13 -9.06 -11.93
CA VAL A 328 3.89 -9.00 -11.16
C VAL A 328 3.51 -7.52 -10.97
N ASN A 329 2.28 -7.18 -11.34
CA ASN A 329 1.74 -5.80 -11.34
C ASN A 329 2.66 -4.83 -12.09
N ASP A 330 3.18 -3.79 -11.41
CA ASP A 330 4.11 -2.80 -11.99
C ASP A 330 5.40 -3.45 -12.55
N GLY A 331 5.74 -4.66 -12.08
CA GLY A 331 6.86 -5.42 -12.63
C GLY A 331 6.64 -5.90 -14.06
N VAL A 332 5.39 -5.93 -14.55
CA VAL A 332 5.08 -6.22 -15.95
C VAL A 332 5.59 -5.10 -16.86
N ASP A 333 5.46 -3.86 -16.43
CA ASP A 333 5.88 -2.70 -17.23
C ASP A 333 7.42 -2.64 -17.35
N GLN A 334 8.16 -3.29 -16.44
CA GLN A 334 9.62 -3.43 -16.51
C GLN A 334 10.07 -4.50 -17.53
N LEU A 335 9.22 -5.44 -17.93
CA LEU A 335 9.64 -6.58 -18.76
C LEU A 335 10.12 -6.17 -20.14
N GLU A 336 9.53 -5.13 -20.74
CA GLU A 336 9.95 -4.65 -22.07
C GLU A 336 11.37 -4.09 -22.05
N GLU A 337 11.71 -3.31 -21.02
CA GLU A 337 13.07 -2.80 -20.82
C GLU A 337 14.05 -3.95 -20.57
N LEU A 338 13.69 -4.96 -19.78
CA LEU A 338 14.57 -6.10 -19.55
C LEU A 338 14.76 -6.98 -20.80
N ARG A 339 13.75 -7.08 -21.67
CA ARG A 339 13.88 -7.79 -22.96
C ARG A 339 14.84 -7.05 -23.90
N SER A 340 14.83 -5.72 -23.91
CA SER A 340 15.75 -4.92 -24.74
C SER A 340 17.21 -5.01 -24.27
N GLN A 341 17.44 -5.31 -22.99
CA GLN A 341 18.80 -5.53 -22.46
C GLN A 341 19.48 -6.80 -22.99
N GLN A 342 18.74 -7.75 -23.57
CA GLN A 342 19.27 -8.95 -24.22
C GLN A 342 20.29 -9.72 -23.36
N TRP A 343 19.92 -10.09 -22.14
CA TRP A 343 20.82 -10.79 -21.24
C TRP A 343 21.32 -12.12 -21.81
N ALA A 344 22.57 -12.46 -21.45
CA ALA A 344 23.12 -13.78 -21.71
C ALA A 344 22.48 -14.80 -20.77
N ASN A 345 21.98 -15.88 -21.35
CA ASN A 345 21.28 -16.96 -20.69
C ASN A 345 22.12 -18.22 -20.79
N GLN A 346 22.27 -18.95 -19.68
CA GLN A 346 22.99 -20.21 -19.68
C GLN A 346 22.04 -21.39 -19.79
N TRP A 347 22.30 -22.26 -20.74
CA TRP A 347 21.54 -23.47 -21.02
C TRP A 347 22.42 -24.71 -20.87
N ARG A 348 21.87 -25.73 -20.21
CA ARG A 348 22.38 -27.09 -20.26
C ARG A 348 21.49 -27.89 -21.20
N ILE A 349 22.10 -28.38 -22.27
CA ILE A 349 21.43 -29.21 -23.26
C ILE A 349 21.98 -30.63 -23.14
N GLU A 350 21.07 -31.58 -22.97
CA GLU A 350 21.38 -33.01 -23.02
C GLU A 350 20.81 -33.56 -24.31
N CYS A 351 21.63 -34.21 -25.12
CA CYS A 351 21.24 -34.77 -26.42
C CYS A 351 21.78 -36.19 -26.62
N VAL A 352 21.17 -36.88 -27.59
CA VAL A 352 21.53 -38.24 -28.00
C VAL A 352 21.92 -38.19 -29.47
N LEU A 353 23.11 -38.72 -29.76
CA LEU A 353 23.66 -38.91 -31.10
C LEU A 353 23.10 -40.18 -31.76
N GLY A 354 23.09 -40.22 -33.09
CA GLY A 354 22.54 -41.30 -33.91
C GLY A 354 21.02 -41.38 -33.95
N ARG A 355 20.31 -40.33 -33.51
CA ARG A 355 18.85 -40.29 -33.47
C ARG A 355 18.31 -38.91 -33.80
N GLU A 356 17.37 -38.84 -34.74
CA GLU A 356 16.61 -37.64 -35.11
C GLU A 356 15.13 -37.80 -34.77
N THR A 357 14.48 -36.72 -34.34
CA THR A 357 13.04 -36.68 -34.05
C THR A 357 12.32 -35.71 -34.99
N HIS A 358 11.02 -35.95 -35.21
CA HIS A 358 10.17 -35.07 -36.02
C HIS A 358 10.21 -33.63 -35.48
N LYS A 359 10.51 -32.65 -36.35
CA LYS A 359 10.72 -31.22 -36.01
C LYS A 359 11.76 -30.98 -34.90
N HIS A 360 12.66 -31.94 -34.66
CA HIS A 360 13.65 -31.92 -33.58
C HIS A 360 13.02 -31.74 -32.18
N GLU A 361 11.77 -32.17 -31.99
CA GLU A 361 11.08 -32.07 -30.70
C GLU A 361 11.66 -33.06 -29.68
N ILE A 362 11.72 -32.65 -28.40
CA ILE A 362 12.27 -33.47 -27.30
C ILE A 362 11.49 -34.79 -27.12
N LYS A 363 10.15 -34.71 -27.20
CA LYS A 363 9.24 -35.86 -27.08
C LYS A 363 8.68 -36.30 -28.45
N GLY A 364 9.33 -35.88 -29.55
CA GLY A 364 8.90 -36.20 -30.91
C GLY A 364 9.13 -37.67 -31.29
N LYS A 365 8.36 -38.17 -32.26
CA LYS A 365 8.58 -39.49 -32.85
C LYS A 365 9.93 -39.52 -33.58
N VAL A 366 10.68 -40.61 -33.41
CA VAL A 366 11.97 -40.82 -34.09
C VAL A 366 11.74 -41.00 -35.59
N THR A 367 12.39 -40.18 -36.41
CA THR A 367 12.28 -40.17 -37.87
C THR A 367 13.45 -40.91 -38.52
N ARG A 368 14.68 -40.65 -38.05
CA ARG A 368 15.93 -41.17 -38.63
C ARG A 368 16.86 -41.68 -37.52
N LYS A 369 17.63 -42.72 -37.83
CA LYS A 369 18.71 -43.25 -37.00
C LYS A 369 19.96 -43.43 -37.83
N GLU A 370 21.12 -43.14 -37.26
CA GLU A 370 22.42 -43.25 -37.93
C GLU A 370 23.48 -43.81 -36.98
N ALA A 371 24.59 -44.27 -37.56
CA ALA A 371 25.76 -44.69 -36.78
C ALA A 371 26.38 -43.48 -36.05
N PHE A 372 26.94 -43.74 -34.86
CA PHE A 372 27.56 -42.72 -34.01
C PHE A 372 28.92 -43.15 -33.44
N ASP A 373 29.38 -44.38 -33.75
CA ASP A 373 30.61 -44.96 -33.19
C ASP A 373 31.87 -44.22 -33.66
N HIS A 374 31.81 -43.53 -34.81
CA HIS A 374 32.91 -42.75 -35.38
C HIS A 374 33.10 -41.38 -34.72
N VAL A 375 32.22 -41.00 -33.77
CA VAL A 375 32.26 -39.71 -33.09
C VAL A 375 33.18 -39.80 -31.89
N ASN A 376 34.32 -39.09 -31.95
CA ASN A 376 35.28 -39.02 -30.86
C ASN A 376 35.18 -37.67 -30.11
N LYS A 377 35.56 -37.67 -28.83
CA LYS A 377 35.59 -36.45 -27.98
C LYS A 377 36.36 -35.29 -28.64
N GLN A 378 37.44 -35.59 -29.35
CA GLN A 378 38.24 -34.59 -30.08
C GLN A 378 37.47 -33.95 -31.24
N LYS A 379 36.70 -34.74 -32.02
CA LYS A 379 35.86 -34.20 -33.10
C LYS A 379 34.83 -33.22 -32.57
N VAL A 380 34.16 -33.59 -31.47
CA VAL A 380 33.17 -32.72 -30.82
C VAL A 380 33.83 -31.43 -30.30
N LYS A 381 34.99 -31.50 -29.63
CA LYS A 381 35.70 -30.29 -29.19
C LYS A 381 36.07 -29.36 -30.36
N LYS A 382 36.55 -29.92 -31.47
CA LYS A 382 36.87 -29.15 -32.69
C LYS A 382 35.63 -28.47 -33.25
N LEU A 383 34.51 -29.18 -33.32
CA LEU A 383 33.23 -28.61 -33.75
C LEU A 383 32.79 -27.45 -32.85
N LEU A 384 32.77 -27.63 -31.53
CA LEU A 384 32.32 -26.56 -30.61
C LEU A 384 33.22 -25.31 -30.75
N THR A 385 34.53 -25.50 -30.91
CA THR A 385 35.48 -24.38 -31.11
C THR A 385 35.22 -23.67 -32.44
N LYS A 386 34.94 -24.42 -33.51
CA LYS A 386 34.58 -23.86 -34.82
C LYS A 386 33.30 -23.03 -34.72
N VAL A 387 32.25 -23.58 -34.10
CA VAL A 387 30.96 -22.89 -33.92
C VAL A 387 31.12 -21.60 -33.14
N ILE A 388 31.85 -21.60 -32.01
CA ILE A 388 32.15 -20.36 -31.27
C ILE A 388 32.87 -19.34 -32.17
N GLY A 389 33.85 -19.79 -32.96
CA GLY A 389 34.59 -18.93 -33.89
C GLY A 389 33.69 -18.27 -34.94
N ASP A 390 32.73 -19.03 -35.49
CA ASP A 390 31.77 -18.54 -36.48
C ASP A 390 30.81 -17.49 -35.85
N TYR A 391 30.24 -17.78 -34.67
CA TYR A 391 29.37 -16.83 -33.95
C TYR A 391 30.12 -15.58 -33.47
N ARG A 392 31.41 -15.68 -33.14
CA ARG A 392 32.24 -14.53 -32.77
C ARG A 392 32.55 -13.60 -33.94
N ARG A 393 32.52 -14.08 -35.18
CA ARG A 393 32.57 -13.21 -36.36
C ARG A 393 31.23 -12.54 -36.59
N MET A 394 30.17 -13.34 -36.56
CA MET A 394 28.79 -12.87 -36.73
C MET A 394 28.36 -11.86 -35.65
N SER A 395 28.94 -11.88 -34.44
CA SER A 395 28.63 -10.91 -33.40
C SER A 395 28.93 -9.46 -33.81
N PHE A 396 29.95 -9.21 -34.64
CA PHE A 396 30.24 -7.86 -35.15
C PHE A 396 29.18 -7.40 -36.17
N GLU A 397 28.72 -8.32 -37.02
CA GLU A 397 27.63 -8.06 -37.98
C GLU A 397 26.32 -7.75 -37.25
N LEU A 398 25.98 -8.53 -36.21
CA LEU A 398 24.77 -8.33 -35.40
C LEU A 398 24.82 -7.05 -34.54
N ALA A 399 26.01 -6.56 -34.23
CA ALA A 399 26.23 -5.28 -33.57
C ALA A 399 26.24 -4.09 -34.56
N GLU A 400 26.13 -4.35 -35.87
CA GLU A 400 26.28 -3.37 -36.96
C GLU A 400 27.60 -2.59 -36.87
N VAL A 401 28.70 -3.27 -36.50
CA VAL A 401 30.03 -2.68 -36.41
C VAL A 401 30.93 -3.32 -37.45
N GLU A 402 31.55 -2.49 -38.28
CA GLU A 402 32.50 -2.98 -39.28
C GLU A 402 33.77 -3.52 -38.60
N MET A 403 34.14 -4.77 -38.92
CA MET A 403 35.23 -5.49 -38.24
C MET A 403 36.60 -4.79 -38.35
N GLN A 404 36.81 -3.96 -39.38
CA GLN A 404 38.06 -3.22 -39.60
C GLN A 404 38.07 -1.82 -38.96
N SER A 405 37.00 -1.42 -38.28
CA SER A 405 36.88 -0.10 -37.66
C SER A 405 37.63 0.00 -36.32
N SER A 406 38.00 1.22 -35.93
CA SER A 406 38.56 1.46 -34.59
C SER A 406 37.54 1.19 -33.46
N GLU A 407 36.25 1.32 -33.76
CA GLU A 407 35.14 1.02 -32.84
C GLU A 407 35.06 -0.47 -32.52
N ALA A 408 35.15 -1.33 -33.54
CA ALA A 408 35.21 -2.79 -33.36
C ALA A 408 36.37 -3.21 -32.46
N PHE A 409 37.54 -2.57 -32.59
CA PHE A 409 38.70 -2.86 -31.75
C PHE A 409 38.45 -2.50 -30.28
N GLN A 410 37.86 -1.34 -30.02
CA GLN A 410 37.53 -0.91 -28.65
C GLN A 410 36.52 -1.85 -27.99
N ILE A 411 35.46 -2.25 -28.71
CA ILE A 411 34.45 -3.18 -28.20
C ILE A 411 35.07 -4.57 -27.95
N ALA A 412 35.84 -5.09 -28.91
CA ALA A 412 36.51 -6.39 -28.80
C ALA A 412 37.52 -6.46 -27.64
N SER A 413 38.17 -5.34 -27.29
CA SER A 413 39.09 -5.26 -26.15
C SER A 413 38.38 -5.37 -24.79
N ARG A 414 37.10 -4.99 -24.74
CA ARG A 414 36.25 -5.05 -23.54
C ARG A 414 35.50 -6.38 -23.43
N GLY A 415 35.14 -7.00 -24.54
CA GLY A 415 34.48 -8.32 -24.56
C GLY A 415 33.79 -8.64 -25.89
N ILE A 416 32.75 -9.48 -25.84
CA ILE A 416 31.98 -9.88 -27.03
C ILE A 416 30.92 -8.80 -27.32
N PRO A 417 30.83 -8.27 -28.56
CA PRO A 417 29.81 -7.28 -28.93
C PRO A 417 28.39 -7.78 -28.68
N ARG A 418 27.53 -6.92 -28.13
CA ARG A 418 26.10 -7.22 -27.96
C ARG A 418 25.34 -6.95 -29.28
N PRO A 419 24.39 -7.81 -29.68
CA PRO A 419 23.51 -7.51 -30.80
C PRO A 419 22.71 -6.23 -30.55
N LYS A 420 22.44 -5.44 -31.60
CA LYS A 420 21.58 -4.24 -31.48
C LYS A 420 20.10 -4.56 -31.57
N LEU A 421 19.74 -5.55 -32.40
CA LEU A 421 18.35 -5.92 -32.64
C LEU A 421 17.85 -6.91 -31.57
N PRO A 422 16.73 -6.62 -30.89
CA PRO A 422 16.14 -7.55 -29.92
C PRO A 422 15.69 -8.83 -30.61
N GLY A 423 16.00 -9.98 -30.01
CA GLY A 423 15.69 -11.30 -30.56
C GLY A 423 16.73 -11.86 -31.53
N SER A 424 17.81 -11.13 -31.83
CA SER A 424 18.96 -11.70 -32.55
C SER A 424 19.57 -12.86 -31.76
N GLN A 425 19.62 -14.03 -32.40
CA GLN A 425 20.12 -15.28 -31.81
C GLN A 425 21.64 -15.33 -31.93
N MET A 426 22.33 -15.42 -30.80
CA MET A 426 23.79 -15.45 -30.76
C MET A 426 24.30 -16.38 -29.67
N VAL A 427 25.32 -17.18 -30.00
CA VAL A 427 26.09 -17.96 -29.02
C VAL A 427 27.26 -17.13 -28.52
N VAL A 428 27.35 -16.94 -27.21
CA VAL A 428 28.45 -16.25 -26.52
C VAL A 428 29.51 -17.26 -26.07
N GLY A 429 29.06 -18.39 -25.52
CA GLY A 429 29.93 -19.41 -24.93
C GLY A 429 29.41 -20.81 -25.20
N LEU A 430 30.32 -21.76 -25.41
CA LEU A 430 29.96 -23.16 -25.66
C LEU A 430 30.97 -24.10 -25.00
N LYS A 431 30.51 -24.94 -24.08
CA LYS A 431 31.37 -25.85 -23.30
C LYS A 431 30.80 -27.25 -23.28
N MET A 432 31.65 -28.25 -23.52
CA MET A 432 31.28 -29.66 -23.34
C MET A 432 31.24 -30.00 -21.85
N LEU A 433 30.10 -30.51 -21.37
CA LEU A 433 29.91 -30.94 -19.99
C LEU A 433 30.16 -32.45 -19.83
N LEU A 434 29.50 -33.25 -20.66
CA LEU A 434 29.57 -34.71 -20.62
C LEU A 434 29.67 -35.28 -22.03
N PHE A 435 30.50 -36.31 -22.19
CA PHE A 435 30.59 -37.07 -23.44
C PHE A 435 30.69 -38.56 -23.09
N LYS A 436 29.59 -39.29 -23.30
CA LYS A 436 29.49 -40.74 -23.15
C LYS A 436 28.54 -41.25 -24.22
N LEU A 437 29.06 -41.78 -25.32
CA LEU A 437 28.26 -42.23 -26.45
C LEU A 437 27.09 -43.16 -26.00
N PRO A 438 25.88 -42.98 -26.56
CA PRO A 438 25.47 -41.96 -27.54
C PRO A 438 25.11 -40.59 -26.92
N TYR A 439 25.29 -40.39 -25.61
CA TYR A 439 24.91 -39.17 -24.88
C TYR A 439 25.99 -38.08 -24.94
N LEU A 440 25.53 -36.87 -25.21
CA LEU A 440 26.32 -35.65 -25.19
C LEU A 440 25.60 -34.59 -24.36
N ALA A 441 26.32 -33.88 -23.50
CA ALA A 441 25.80 -32.72 -22.80
C ALA A 441 26.69 -31.50 -23.03
N VAL A 442 26.06 -30.38 -23.37
CA VAL A 442 26.74 -29.12 -23.70
C VAL A 442 26.11 -27.98 -22.89
N SER A 443 26.96 -27.08 -22.39
CA SER A 443 26.57 -25.80 -21.85
C SER A 443 26.65 -24.76 -22.94
N ILE A 444 25.54 -24.06 -23.20
CA ILE A 444 25.45 -22.98 -24.18
C ILE A 444 25.13 -21.69 -23.42
N ASP A 445 25.97 -20.69 -23.56
CA ASP A 445 25.69 -19.33 -23.12
C ASP A 445 25.22 -18.56 -24.37
N SER A 446 23.95 -18.16 -24.41
CA SER A 446 23.32 -17.57 -25.59
C SER A 446 22.54 -16.30 -25.28
N ILE A 447 22.25 -15.51 -26.32
CA ILE A 447 21.41 -14.32 -26.27
C ILE A 447 20.30 -14.47 -27.31
N GLY A 448 19.09 -14.05 -26.96
CA GLY A 448 17.94 -14.03 -27.87
C GLY A 448 17.47 -15.42 -28.32
N GLU A 449 17.85 -16.47 -27.60
CA GLU A 449 17.55 -17.83 -28.00
C GLU A 449 16.06 -18.18 -27.85
N THR A 450 15.62 -19.10 -28.69
CA THR A 450 14.33 -19.77 -28.56
C THR A 450 14.56 -21.26 -28.39
N ASP A 451 13.64 -21.97 -27.73
CA ASP A 451 13.70 -23.42 -27.61
C ASP A 451 13.84 -24.09 -28.99
N ALA A 452 13.07 -23.64 -29.98
CA ALA A 452 13.14 -24.14 -31.35
C ALA A 452 14.54 -23.99 -31.96
N TRP A 453 15.17 -22.82 -31.78
CA TRP A 453 16.52 -22.59 -32.28
C TRP A 453 17.55 -23.49 -31.58
N LEU A 454 17.47 -23.67 -30.26
CA LEU A 454 18.35 -24.58 -29.53
C LEU A 454 18.18 -26.05 -30.01
N ARG A 455 16.95 -26.46 -30.32
CA ARG A 455 16.66 -27.80 -30.86
C ARG A 455 17.27 -27.99 -32.25
N CYS A 456 17.15 -26.99 -33.13
CA CYS A 456 17.78 -27.01 -34.46
C CYS A 456 19.31 -27.02 -34.36
N MET A 457 19.89 -26.23 -33.46
CA MET A 457 21.33 -26.18 -33.24
C MET A 457 21.91 -27.54 -32.80
N VAL A 458 21.18 -28.29 -31.97
CA VAL A 458 21.57 -29.67 -31.62
C VAL A 458 21.61 -30.56 -32.85
N ASN A 459 20.64 -30.44 -33.75
CA ASN A 459 20.61 -31.20 -34.99
C ASN A 459 21.78 -30.82 -35.91
N GLU A 460 22.11 -29.53 -36.02
CA GLU A 460 23.29 -29.05 -36.75
C GLU A 460 24.59 -29.62 -36.18
N PHE A 461 24.70 -29.78 -34.86
CA PHE A 461 25.85 -30.47 -34.26
C PHE A 461 25.94 -31.93 -34.69
N GLY A 462 24.80 -32.62 -34.82
CA GLY A 462 24.76 -33.98 -35.36
C GLY A 462 25.30 -34.02 -36.78
N LEU A 463 24.74 -33.18 -37.66
CA LEU A 463 25.12 -33.13 -39.08
C LEU A 463 26.60 -32.79 -39.27
N ALA A 464 27.14 -31.85 -38.48
CA ALA A 464 28.54 -31.48 -38.55
C ALA A 464 29.51 -32.55 -37.98
N LEU A 465 28.99 -33.58 -37.30
CA LEU A 465 29.73 -34.76 -36.83
C LEU A 465 29.50 -35.99 -37.73
N ASP A 466 28.87 -35.80 -38.90
CA ASP A 466 28.47 -36.88 -39.81
C ASP A 466 27.54 -37.91 -39.14
N THR A 467 26.59 -37.43 -38.33
CA THR A 467 25.56 -38.25 -37.68
C THR A 467 24.26 -37.46 -37.53
N THR A 468 23.29 -37.98 -36.78
CA THR A 468 22.08 -37.26 -36.37
C THR A 468 22.10 -36.99 -34.87
N ALA A 469 21.44 -35.93 -34.41
CA ALA A 469 21.35 -35.64 -32.98
C ALA A 469 19.96 -35.13 -32.61
N SER A 470 19.46 -35.56 -31.45
CA SER A 470 18.18 -35.10 -30.91
C SER A 470 18.32 -34.64 -29.46
N PRO A 471 17.68 -33.53 -29.07
CA PRO A 471 17.67 -33.06 -27.70
C PRO A 471 16.79 -33.96 -26.83
N VAL A 472 17.26 -34.28 -25.63
CA VAL A 472 16.54 -35.02 -24.58
C VAL A 472 16.07 -34.08 -23.48
N ARG A 473 16.88 -33.08 -23.11
CA ARG A 473 16.50 -32.06 -22.12
C ARG A 473 17.11 -30.72 -22.47
N LEU A 474 16.29 -29.68 -22.35
CA LEU A 474 16.71 -28.29 -22.35
C LEU A 474 16.49 -27.74 -20.93
N ILE A 475 17.57 -27.31 -20.29
CA ILE A 475 17.55 -26.79 -18.92
C ILE A 475 18.17 -25.40 -18.90
N ARG A 476 17.34 -24.37 -18.68
CA ARG A 476 17.84 -23.00 -18.48
C ARG A 476 18.35 -22.82 -17.06
N ARG A 477 19.66 -22.66 -16.90
CA ARG A 477 20.37 -22.52 -15.62
C ARG A 477 20.33 -21.09 -15.09
N SER A 478 20.38 -20.10 -15.99
CA SER A 478 20.31 -18.68 -15.63
C SER A 478 19.66 -17.83 -16.72
N ILE A 479 19.16 -16.67 -16.30
CA ILE A 479 18.72 -15.56 -17.14
C ILE A 479 19.34 -14.29 -16.57
N GLY A 480 20.38 -13.74 -17.22
CA GLY A 480 21.10 -12.56 -16.71
C GLY A 480 21.47 -12.71 -15.22
N PRO A 481 21.00 -11.83 -14.32
CA PRO A 481 21.28 -11.91 -12.88
C PRO A 481 20.64 -13.11 -12.15
N PHE A 482 19.63 -13.74 -12.76
CA PHE A 482 18.83 -14.76 -12.11
C PHE A 482 19.40 -16.15 -12.35
N ARG A 483 19.80 -16.83 -11.27
CA ARG A 483 20.29 -18.21 -11.30
C ARG A 483 19.26 -19.16 -10.71
N ALA A 484 19.44 -20.46 -10.94
CA ALA A 484 18.61 -21.50 -10.33
C ALA A 484 18.51 -21.40 -8.79
N GLU A 485 19.51 -20.84 -8.11
CA GLU A 485 19.54 -20.68 -6.65
C GLU A 485 18.56 -19.62 -6.13
N HIS A 486 18.26 -18.62 -6.97
CA HIS A 486 17.38 -17.50 -6.65
C HIS A 486 15.90 -17.83 -6.93
N THR A 487 15.60 -19.04 -7.38
CA THR A 487 14.24 -19.42 -7.81
C THR A 487 13.38 -20.00 -6.69
N VAL A 488 12.11 -19.61 -6.68
CA VAL A 488 11.06 -20.29 -5.91
C VAL A 488 10.61 -21.54 -6.66
N LEU A 489 10.51 -22.66 -5.96
CA LEU A 489 9.97 -23.90 -6.51
C LEU A 489 8.44 -23.90 -6.45
N GLU A 490 7.78 -24.58 -7.38
CA GLU A 490 6.31 -24.64 -7.44
C GLU A 490 5.66 -25.09 -6.10
N ARG A 491 6.26 -26.09 -5.44
CA ARG A 491 5.76 -26.60 -4.14
C ARG A 491 5.87 -25.59 -3.00
N GLN A 492 6.78 -24.62 -3.13
CA GLN A 492 7.09 -23.61 -2.12
C GLN A 492 6.47 -22.24 -2.45
N LEU A 493 5.57 -22.17 -3.43
CA LEU A 493 4.82 -20.95 -3.77
C LEU A 493 3.85 -20.59 -2.63
N SER A 494 4.36 -19.83 -1.66
CA SER A 494 3.60 -19.14 -0.63
C SER A 494 3.70 -17.63 -0.86
N LEU A 495 2.71 -16.87 -0.39
CA LEU A 495 2.67 -15.41 -0.51
C LEU A 495 3.93 -14.77 0.10
N GLN A 496 4.38 -15.27 1.25
CA GLN A 496 5.60 -14.80 1.90
C GLN A 496 6.83 -15.03 1.02
N ASN A 497 7.00 -16.24 0.49
CA ASN A 497 8.12 -16.56 -0.39
C ASN A 497 8.09 -15.75 -1.69
N ILE A 498 6.91 -15.41 -2.21
CA ILE A 498 6.75 -14.55 -3.38
C ILE A 498 7.25 -13.14 -3.08
N VAL A 499 6.82 -12.54 -1.96
CA VAL A 499 7.23 -11.19 -1.56
C VAL A 499 8.73 -11.12 -1.25
N ASP A 500 9.26 -12.12 -0.56
CA ASP A 500 10.68 -12.21 -0.24
C ASP A 500 11.52 -12.39 -1.52
N ASN A 501 11.03 -13.18 -2.47
CA ASN A 501 11.69 -13.35 -3.77
C ASN A 501 11.67 -12.07 -4.60
N ILE A 502 10.55 -11.34 -4.65
CA ILE A 502 10.46 -10.04 -5.34
C ILE A 502 11.45 -9.03 -4.74
N SER A 503 11.62 -9.06 -3.42
CA SER A 503 12.60 -8.22 -2.74
C SER A 503 14.04 -8.59 -3.12
N LEU A 504 14.33 -9.89 -3.26
CA LEU A 504 15.64 -10.41 -3.66
C LEU A 504 15.94 -10.11 -5.13
N THR A 505 14.99 -10.33 -6.04
CA THR A 505 15.17 -10.06 -7.48
C THR A 505 15.42 -8.57 -7.75
N SER A 506 14.74 -7.68 -7.03
CA SER A 506 14.96 -6.24 -7.15
C SER A 506 16.38 -5.82 -6.76
N ARG A 507 17.00 -6.51 -5.78
CA ARG A 507 18.41 -6.28 -5.43
C ARG A 507 19.35 -6.79 -6.51
N LEU A 508 19.13 -8.03 -6.96
CA LEU A 508 19.96 -8.66 -7.98
C LEU A 508 20.00 -7.85 -9.29
N VAL A 509 18.87 -7.28 -9.72
CA VAL A 509 18.83 -6.44 -10.93
C VAL A 509 19.62 -5.13 -10.75
N LYS A 510 19.63 -4.55 -9.55
CA LYS A 510 20.38 -3.31 -9.27
C LYS A 510 21.89 -3.53 -9.21
N GLU A 511 22.30 -4.69 -8.71
CA GLU A 511 23.72 -5.05 -8.55
C GLU A 511 24.33 -5.63 -9.84
N TYR A 512 23.49 -6.03 -10.80
CA TYR A 512 23.96 -6.66 -12.02
C TYR A 512 24.71 -5.65 -12.91
N PRO A 513 25.98 -5.91 -13.25
CA PRO A 513 26.73 -5.04 -14.15
C PRO A 513 26.16 -5.18 -15.56
N TYR A 514 25.60 -4.08 -16.08
CA TYR A 514 25.06 -4.02 -17.45
C TYR A 514 25.88 -3.04 -18.29
N ASP A 515 26.47 -3.56 -19.36
CA ASP A 515 27.09 -2.77 -20.43
C ASP A 515 26.24 -2.90 -21.70
N ARG A 516 25.97 -1.76 -22.34
CA ARG A 516 25.14 -1.67 -23.55
C ARG A 516 25.84 -2.30 -24.75
N ASP A 517 27.16 -2.16 -24.84
CA ASP A 517 27.90 -2.50 -26.06
C ASP A 517 28.51 -3.90 -25.97
N VAL A 518 28.71 -4.41 -24.75
CA VAL A 518 29.47 -5.64 -24.49
C VAL A 518 28.68 -6.63 -23.64
N VAL A 519 28.82 -7.91 -23.96
CA VAL A 519 28.41 -9.02 -23.11
C VAL A 519 29.52 -9.29 -22.10
N ILE A 520 29.28 -8.95 -20.84
CA ILE A 520 30.20 -9.27 -19.74
C ILE A 520 30.14 -10.77 -19.50
N GLU A 521 31.26 -11.47 -19.72
CA GLU A 521 31.38 -12.89 -19.37
C GLU A 521 31.15 -13.04 -17.85
N SER A 522 30.27 -13.95 -17.47
CA SER A 522 29.98 -14.21 -16.06
C SER A 522 31.23 -14.73 -15.35
N GLY A 523 31.89 -13.87 -14.59
CA GLY A 523 33.01 -14.19 -13.72
C GLY A 523 32.63 -15.20 -12.62
N LYS A 524 33.65 -15.90 -12.11
CA LYS A 524 33.63 -17.02 -11.14
C LYS A 524 32.52 -16.96 -10.09
N ASP A 525 32.00 -18.15 -9.78
CA ASP A 525 31.07 -18.48 -8.70
C ASP A 525 31.41 -17.81 -7.36
N THR A 526 30.77 -16.67 -7.09
CA THR A 526 30.56 -16.17 -5.72
C THR A 526 29.33 -16.87 -5.15
N SER A 527 29.55 -18.06 -4.61
CA SER A 527 28.56 -18.74 -3.78
C SER A 527 28.49 -18.05 -2.41
N GLU A 528 27.37 -17.43 -2.06
CA GLU A 528 26.86 -17.38 -0.67
C GLU A 528 25.44 -16.78 -0.51
N GLU A 529 24.83 -16.16 -1.53
CA GLU A 529 23.49 -15.53 -1.42
C GLU A 529 22.33 -16.35 -2.05
N GLY A 530 22.32 -17.66 -1.86
CA GLY A 530 21.15 -18.49 -2.13
C GLY A 530 20.12 -18.43 -1.00
N PHE A 531 18.91 -18.94 -1.22
CA PHE A 531 17.83 -19.04 -0.21
C PHE A 531 18.15 -20.05 0.93
N GLY A 532 19.36 -20.01 1.50
CA GLY A 532 19.83 -20.85 2.61
C GLY A 532 19.93 -22.35 2.31
N ARG A 533 19.93 -22.77 1.04
CA ARG A 533 19.88 -24.18 0.66
C ARG A 533 21.28 -24.81 0.58
N ARG A 534 21.42 -26.04 1.08
CA ARG A 534 22.61 -26.87 0.88
C ARG A 534 22.72 -27.26 -0.60
N LYS A 535 23.94 -27.34 -1.14
CA LYS A 535 24.23 -27.77 -2.53
C LYS A 535 23.56 -29.10 -2.93
N GLU A 536 23.24 -29.94 -1.94
CA GLU A 536 22.57 -31.23 -2.08
C GLU A 536 21.04 -31.12 -2.24
N GLU A 537 20.36 -30.07 -1.77
CA GLU A 537 18.90 -29.90 -1.97
C GLU A 537 18.53 -29.51 -3.41
N PHE A 538 19.52 -29.13 -4.22
CA PHE A 538 19.41 -29.09 -5.68
C PHE A 538 19.31 -30.50 -6.30
N ASP A 539 19.24 -31.59 -5.51
CA ASP A 539 19.19 -32.98 -5.97
C ASP A 539 17.96 -33.34 -6.82
N ALA A 540 16.91 -32.50 -6.86
CA ALA A 540 15.88 -32.62 -7.91
C ALA A 540 16.40 -32.27 -9.33
N MET A 541 17.60 -31.68 -9.42
CA MET A 541 18.31 -31.32 -10.66
C MET A 541 19.52 -32.22 -10.96
N ARG A 542 19.81 -33.24 -10.14
CA ARG A 542 20.74 -34.32 -10.56
C ARG A 542 19.94 -35.35 -11.36
N PRO A 543 20.42 -35.75 -12.56
CA PRO A 543 19.72 -36.76 -13.34
C PRO A 543 19.73 -38.10 -12.58
N ALA A 544 18.54 -38.58 -12.21
CA ALA A 544 18.31 -40.03 -12.23
C ALA A 544 18.40 -40.43 -13.71
N TRP A 545 19.54 -40.99 -14.10
CA TRP A 545 19.55 -41.84 -15.28
C TRP A 545 18.53 -42.97 -15.03
N PRO A 546 17.73 -43.37 -16.03
CA PRO A 546 16.94 -44.59 -15.90
C PRO A 546 17.85 -45.70 -15.39
N ARG A 547 17.39 -46.43 -14.35
CA ARG A 547 18.19 -47.47 -13.67
C ARG A 547 18.60 -48.62 -14.59
N ASP A 548 18.05 -48.69 -15.80
CA ASP A 548 18.25 -49.78 -16.76
C ASP A 548 19.28 -49.44 -17.85
N TYR A 549 20.48 -49.03 -17.42
CA TYR A 549 21.66 -48.90 -18.29
C TYR A 549 22.89 -49.49 -17.58
N VAL A 550 22.92 -50.83 -17.50
CA VAL A 550 24.14 -51.64 -17.42
C VAL A 550 24.30 -52.36 -18.74
#